data_AF-A0A7Y4RPV2-F1
#
_entry.id   AF-A0A7Y4RPV2-F1
#
_cell.length_a   1.000
_cell.length_b   1.000
_cell.length_c   1.000
_cell.angle_alpha   90.00
_cell.angle_beta   90.00
_cell.angle_gamma   90.00
#
_symmetry.space_group_name_H-M   'P 1'
#
loop_
_entity.id
_entity.type
_entity.pdbx_description
1 polymer ?
#
loop_
_entity_poly.entity_id
_entity_poly.type
_entity_poly.pdbx_seq_one_letter_code
_entity_poly.pdbx_strand_id
1 'polypeptide(L)' 'ILALSNGVPCVAIGGVMPGDVALVRAAGGAGVAVVSGILSAADPEVAARGDWAGW' A
#
# COMPACT_ATOMS: atom_id res chain seq x y z
N ILE A 1 -0.96 2.27 13.66
CA ILE A 1 -2.27 2.65 13.09
C ILE A 1 -3.39 2.19 14.02
N LEU A 2 -3.48 0.89 14.35
CA LEU A 2 -4.51 0.33 15.25
C LEU A 2 -4.83 1.19 16.48
N ALA A 3 -3.81 1.50 17.30
CA ALA A 3 -3.98 2.25 18.55
C ALA A 3 -4.52 3.69 18.39
N LEU A 4 -4.32 4.31 17.22
CA LEU A 4 -4.69 5.71 16.97
C LEU A 4 -5.95 5.85 16.10
N SER A 5 -6.31 4.81 15.36
CA SER A 5 -7.41 4.83 14.39
C SER A 5 -8.80 4.75 15.01
N ASN A 6 -8.90 4.36 16.28
CA ASN A 6 -10.17 4.10 16.96
C ASN A 6 -11.11 3.16 16.16
N GLY A 7 -10.52 2.15 15.51
CA GLY A 7 -11.26 1.16 14.70
C GLY A 7 -11.60 1.61 13.28
N VAL A 8 -11.26 2.83 12.87
CA VAL A 8 -11.44 3.29 11.49
C VAL A 8 -10.38 2.65 10.59
N PRO A 9 -10.75 1.98 9.47
CA PRO A 9 -9.77 1.46 8.52
C PRO A 9 -8.91 2.59 7.94
N CYS A 10 -7.59 2.45 8.02
CA CYS A 10 -6.66 3.43 7.46
C CYS A 10 -5.78 2.78 6.39
N VAL A 11 -5.58 3.48 5.28
CA VAL A 11 -4.62 3.10 4.24
C VAL A 11 -3.42 4.04 4.27
N ALA A 12 -2.24 3.56 3.89
CA ALA A 12 -1.08 4.42 3.68
C ALA A 12 -1.08 4.98 2.25
N ILE A 13 -0.70 6.26 2.10
CA ILE A 13 -0.63 6.97 0.82
C ILE A 13 0.52 7.97 0.84
N GLY A 14 1.13 8.19 -0.33
CA GLY A 14 2.23 9.15 -0.52
C GLY A 14 3.58 8.44 -0.63
N GLY A 15 4.04 8.25 -1.87
CA GLY A 15 5.38 7.69 -2.14
C GLY A 15 5.61 6.26 -1.66
N VAL A 16 4.54 5.53 -1.32
CA VAL A 16 4.60 4.14 -0.85
C VAL A 16 5.26 3.25 -1.91
N MET A 17 6.12 2.34 -1.47
CA MET A 17 6.79 1.32 -2.27
C MET A 17 6.36 -0.10 -1.84
N PRO A 18 6.58 -1.14 -2.67
CA PRO A 18 6.25 -2.51 -2.28
C PRO A 18 6.97 -2.98 -1.00
N GLY A 19 8.16 -2.48 -0.70
CA GLY A 19 8.86 -2.79 0.56
C GLY A 19 8.11 -2.34 1.82
N ASP A 20 7.21 -1.36 1.71
CA ASP A 20 6.48 -0.80 2.86
C ASP A 20 5.29 -1.67 3.29
N VAL A 21 4.89 -2.65 2.46
CA VAL A 21 3.72 -3.53 2.72
C VAL A 21 3.74 -4.09 4.13
N ALA A 22 4.85 -4.75 4.47
CA ALA A 22 5.00 -5.46 5.73
C ALA A 22 4.91 -4.52 6.93
N LEU A 23 5.48 -3.31 6.83
CA LEU A 23 5.46 -2.31 7.89
C LEU A 23 4.06 -1.77 8.13
N VAL A 24 3.33 -1.42 7.07
CA VAL A 24 1.97 -0.87 7.20
C VAL A 24 1.00 -1.96 7.70
N ARG A 25 1.14 -3.22 7.25
CA ARG A 25 0.38 -4.36 7.81
C ARG A 25 0.67 -4.57 9.29
N ALA A 26 1.95 -4.58 9.70
CA ALA A 26 2.33 -4.73 11.10
C ALA A 26 1.82 -3.58 11.99
N ALA A 27 1.73 -2.36 11.45
CA ALA A 27 1.14 -1.21 12.13
C ALA A 27 -0.40 -1.29 12.25
N GLY A 28 -1.04 -2.25 11.57
CA GLY A 28 -2.47 -2.45 11.51
C GLY A 28 -3.20 -1.59 10.48
N GLY A 29 -2.52 -1.21 9.39
CA GLY A 29 -3.17 -0.57 8.25
C GLY A 29 -4.02 -1.57 7.46
N ALA A 30 -5.08 -1.06 6.85
CA ALA A 30 -6.03 -1.84 6.04
C ALA A 30 -5.59 -2.01 4.57
N GLY A 31 -4.58 -1.26 4.12
CA GLY A 31 -4.13 -1.28 2.73
C GLY A 31 -3.15 -0.15 2.40
N VAL A 32 -2.81 -0.03 1.12
CA VAL A 32 -2.12 1.12 0.54
C VAL A 32 -2.87 1.67 -0.65
N ALA A 33 -2.72 2.98 -0.87
CA ALA A 33 -3.12 3.64 -2.09
C ALA A 33 -1.88 4.07 -2.87
N VAL A 34 -1.76 3.61 -4.11
CA VAL A 34 -0.60 3.80 -4.99
C VAL A 34 -1.04 4.55 -6.25
N VAL A 35 -0.27 5.58 -6.64
CA VAL A 35 -0.52 6.35 -7.86
C VAL A 35 0.67 6.24 -8.80
N SER A 36 1.76 6.95 -8.53
CA SER A 36 2.96 6.97 -9.40
C SER A 36 3.59 5.58 -9.58
N GLY A 37 3.58 4.74 -8.54
CA GLY A 37 4.12 3.38 -8.61
C GLY A 37 3.39 2.44 -9.58
N ILE A 38 2.14 2.77 -9.99
CA ILE A 38 1.38 2.00 -10.98
C ILE A 38 1.28 2.81 -12.29
N LEU A 39 0.83 4.06 -12.22
CA LEU A 39 0.53 4.86 -13.40
C LEU A 39 1.77 5.32 -14.18
N SER A 40 2.95 5.32 -13.55
CA SER A 40 4.22 5.64 -14.22
C SER A 40 4.99 4.38 -14.65
N ALA A 41 4.45 3.18 -14.41
CA ALA A 41 5.08 1.95 -14.84
C ALA A 41 4.97 1.78 -16.37
N ALA A 42 5.91 1.05 -16.96
CA ALA A 42 5.85 0.68 -18.37
C ALA A 42 4.63 -0.20 -18.69
N ASP A 43 4.21 -1.02 -17.73
CA ASP A 43 3.00 -1.83 -17.78
C ASP A 43 2.24 -1.71 -16.44
N PRO A 44 1.15 -0.93 -16.40
CA PRO A 44 0.36 -0.75 -15.19
C PRO A 44 -0.32 -2.03 -14.67
N GLU A 45 -0.67 -2.99 -15.55
CA GLU A 45 -1.28 -4.24 -15.12
C GLU A 45 -0.25 -5.12 -14.42
N VAL A 46 0.94 -5.27 -15.00
CA VAL A 46 2.05 -5.99 -14.37
C VAL A 46 2.44 -5.34 -13.06
N ALA A 47 2.52 -4.00 -13.02
CA ALA A 47 2.78 -3.28 -11.78
C ALA A 47 1.72 -3.63 -10.72
N ALA A 48 0.43 -3.47 -11.03
CA ALA A 48 -0.66 -3.71 -10.09
C ALA A 48 -0.76 -5.18 -9.60
N ARG A 49 -0.50 -6.15 -10.47
CA ARG A 49 -0.55 -7.59 -10.13
C ARG A 49 0.75 -8.14 -9.54
N GLY A 50 1.86 -7.40 -9.66
CA GLY A 50 3.19 -7.83 -9.25
C GLY A 50 3.41 -7.64 -7.76
N ASP A 51 4.40 -6.81 -7.40
CA ASP A 51 4.91 -6.68 -6.04
C ASP A 51 3.87 -6.17 -5.01
N TRP A 52 2.75 -5.60 -5.49
CA TRP A 52 1.62 -5.21 -4.65
C TRP A 52 0.66 -6.35 -4.33
N ALA A 53 0.72 -7.49 -5.02
CA ALA A 53 -0.19 -8.62 -4.75
C ALA A 53 0.04 -9.27 -3.37
N GLY A 54 1.17 -8.96 -2.71
CA GLY A 54 1.47 -9.34 -1.34
C GLY A 54 0.86 -8.39 -0.28
N TRP A 55 0.21 -7.31 -0.71
CA TRP A 55 -0.78 -6.61 0.12
C TRP A 55 -1.97 -7.50 0.43
#